data_AF-A0A091GD53-F1
#
_entry.id   AF-A0A091GD53-F1
#
_cell.length_a   1.000
_cell.length_b   1.000
_cell.length_c   1.000
_cell.angle_alpha   90.00
_cell.angle_beta   90.00
_cell.angle_gamma   90.00
#
_symmetry.space_group_name_H-M   'P 1'
#
loop_
_entity.id
_entity.type
_entity.pdbx_description
1 polymer ?
#
loop_
_entity_poly.entity_id
_entity_poly.type
_entity_poly.pdbx_seq_one_letter_code
_entity_poly.pdbx_strand_id
1 'polypeptide(L)'
;LEFCVEDSRDVKVTIEDQRLVFSCKNADGVEFYNEINLYARINSKDSQEKRSDRSITCFMRKWKEKVAWPRITKENIKPAWLSVDFDNWRDWEGDEEVERAMVEQYAEMLEKVTDKGPPPAMDDLDVSTGQAGAAVLTPCTHRCPCLQPDDRGLIGTVPVLRVSRQGSEAVHFVQAPLEPGAEVLLSLDWERRFDHMQQHSGQHLITAIADQMFGFKTTSWELGRQRSVIELDTPLVTAEQIEALETSVNEKIRERVPVTVRELAAGDPEIERVRSRGLPDDHVGPVRVIDIEGVDSSLCCGTHVSNLSDLQVIKLLGTEKGKKNKTTLVFLAGNRVLKSIGQSHSTEKALTTLLKNGPSEHVEAVKRLQSSVKQLQKNNLNLLRDIAVLIARDFKSKPVQSQLFVLHRKEGDTEFMNIIANEIGTEETLLFLTVGDEKEAGLFLLAGPVEAVENLGPRVAELLGGKGAGKRGRFQGKATKMSQRGEVQALLQEFISHRSPE
;
A
#
# COMPACT_ATOMS: atom_id res chain seq x y z
N LEU A 1 7.11 -4.46 9.03
CA LEU A 1 6.70 -5.85 9.36
C LEU A 1 5.48 -5.77 10.26
N GLU A 2 4.54 -6.69 10.17
CA GLU A 2 3.32 -6.66 10.96
C GLU A 2 2.97 -8.03 11.54
N PHE A 3 2.55 -8.05 12.81
CA PHE A 3 2.01 -9.22 13.50
C PHE A 3 0.50 -9.02 13.68
N CYS A 4 -0.31 -9.74 12.90
CA CYS A 4 -1.78 -9.63 12.94
C CYS A 4 -2.36 -10.51 14.05
N VAL A 5 -2.35 -9.99 15.29
CA VAL A 5 -3.01 -10.61 16.44
C VAL A 5 -4.06 -9.64 16.96
N GLU A 6 -5.33 -10.00 16.80
CA GLU A 6 -6.46 -9.18 17.27
C GLU A 6 -6.61 -9.29 18.79
N ASP A 7 -7.03 -8.20 19.43
CA ASP A 7 -7.23 -8.06 20.88
C ASP A 7 -6.01 -8.45 21.73
N SER A 8 -4.81 -8.16 21.21
CA SER A 8 -3.55 -8.62 21.80
C SER A 8 -3.25 -8.02 23.20
N ARG A 9 -2.86 -8.89 24.12
CA ARG A 9 -2.50 -8.59 25.52
C ARG A 9 -1.04 -8.97 25.78
N ASP A 10 -0.45 -8.45 26.87
CA ASP A 10 0.93 -8.71 27.29
C ASP A 10 2.00 -8.50 26.19
N VAL A 11 1.72 -7.61 25.22
CA VAL A 11 2.56 -7.39 24.03
C VAL A 11 3.94 -6.85 24.42
N LYS A 12 4.98 -7.63 24.13
CA LYS A 12 6.40 -7.28 24.24
C LYS A 12 7.06 -7.37 22.86
N VAL A 13 7.72 -6.29 22.47
CA VAL A 13 8.55 -6.20 21.26
C VAL A 13 9.96 -5.83 21.69
N THR A 14 10.96 -6.48 21.12
CA THR A 14 12.38 -6.13 21.33
C THR A 14 13.06 -6.06 19.97
N ILE A 15 13.48 -4.86 19.58
CA ILE A 15 14.16 -4.57 18.33
C ILE A 15 15.65 -4.41 18.61
N GLU A 16 16.48 -5.30 18.10
CA GLU A 16 17.94 -5.25 18.20
C GLU A 16 18.56 -5.15 16.80
N ASP A 17 19.83 -4.73 16.71
CA ASP A 17 20.52 -4.48 15.45
C ASP A 17 20.52 -5.65 14.45
N GLN A 18 20.31 -6.90 14.89
CA GLN A 18 20.28 -8.10 14.05
C GLN A 18 19.07 -9.02 14.28
N ARG A 19 18.16 -8.69 15.22
CA ARG A 19 17.00 -9.53 15.50
C ARG A 19 15.79 -8.73 15.96
N LEU A 20 14.61 -9.30 15.73
CA LEU A 20 13.33 -8.84 16.25
C LEU A 20 12.71 -9.97 17.06
N VAL A 21 12.40 -9.71 18.33
CA VAL A 21 11.65 -10.63 19.19
C VAL A 21 10.27 -10.04 19.45
N PHE A 22 9.23 -10.86 19.28
CA PHE A 22 7.83 -10.50 19.52
C PHE A 22 7.17 -11.57 20.40
N SER A 23 6.40 -11.13 21.39
CA SER A 23 5.49 -12.01 22.14
C SER A 23 4.23 -11.29 22.59
N CYS A 24 3.11 -12.02 22.65
CA CYS A 24 1.82 -11.52 23.15
C CYS A 24 0.87 -12.69 23.50
N LYS A 25 -0.31 -12.37 24.01
CA LYS A 25 -1.48 -13.25 24.11
C LYS A 25 -2.63 -12.72 23.26
N ASN A 26 -3.45 -13.57 22.66
CA ASN A 26 -4.72 -13.13 22.06
C ASN A 26 -5.86 -13.08 23.11
N ALA A 27 -7.08 -12.76 22.68
CA ALA A 27 -8.28 -12.77 23.52
C ALA A 27 -8.54 -14.12 24.24
N ASP A 28 -8.24 -15.23 23.57
CA ASP A 28 -8.41 -16.61 24.11
C ASP A 28 -7.28 -17.02 25.08
N GLY A 29 -6.28 -16.16 25.30
CA GLY A 29 -5.13 -16.43 26.16
C GLY A 29 -4.02 -17.27 25.51
N VAL A 30 -4.11 -17.56 24.21
CA VAL A 30 -3.06 -18.27 23.45
C VAL A 30 -1.81 -17.40 23.36
N GLU A 31 -0.68 -17.94 23.80
CA GLU A 31 0.63 -17.28 23.72
C GLU A 31 1.24 -17.39 22.33
N PHE A 32 1.64 -16.25 21.76
CA PHE A 32 2.40 -16.16 20.53
C PHE A 32 3.82 -15.70 20.87
N TYR A 33 4.83 -16.39 20.33
CA TYR A 33 6.23 -16.03 20.41
C TYR A 33 6.88 -16.16 19.03
N ASN A 34 7.62 -15.15 18.60
CA ASN A 34 8.37 -15.17 17.35
C ASN A 34 9.73 -14.47 17.53
N GLU A 35 10.80 -15.12 17.10
CA GLU A 35 12.15 -14.52 16.99
C GLU A 35 12.60 -14.55 15.53
N ILE A 36 12.96 -13.39 14.99
CA ILE A 36 13.36 -13.19 13.60
C ILE A 36 14.80 -12.70 13.57
N ASN A 37 15.72 -13.57 13.15
CA ASN A 37 17.08 -13.18 12.80
C ASN A 37 17.08 -12.46 11.45
N LEU A 38 17.49 -11.19 11.43
CA LEU A 38 17.37 -10.30 10.28
C LEU A 38 18.49 -10.53 9.24
N TYR A 39 18.18 -10.28 7.97
CA TYR A 39 19.10 -10.49 6.84
C TYR A 39 20.41 -9.69 6.97
N ALA A 40 20.31 -8.43 7.39
CA ALA A 40 21.44 -7.55 7.67
C ALA A 40 21.14 -6.66 8.88
N ARG A 41 22.07 -5.77 9.23
CA ARG A 41 21.88 -4.87 10.38
C ARG A 41 20.82 -3.80 10.14
N ILE A 42 20.06 -3.50 11.19
CA ILE A 42 19.16 -2.35 11.31
C ILE A 42 19.66 -1.39 12.41
N ASN A 43 19.27 -0.12 12.36
CA ASN A 43 19.47 0.80 13.49
C ASN A 43 18.33 0.60 14.49
N SER A 44 18.59 -0.13 15.57
CA SER A 44 17.60 -0.37 16.64
C SER A 44 17.06 0.91 17.28
N LYS A 45 17.86 1.98 17.36
CA LYS A 45 17.47 3.25 18.00
C LYS A 45 16.49 4.10 17.18
N ASP A 46 16.51 3.94 15.85
CA ASP A 46 15.62 4.64 14.91
C ASP A 46 14.48 3.73 14.42
N SER A 47 14.30 2.57 15.06
CA SER A 47 13.25 1.60 14.78
C SER A 47 12.19 1.65 15.90
N GLN A 48 10.92 1.46 15.55
CA GLN A 48 9.79 1.66 16.47
C GLN A 48 8.64 0.71 16.15
N GLU A 49 7.87 0.28 17.15
CA GLU A 49 6.58 -0.36 16.92
C GLU A 49 5.39 0.60 17.06
N LYS A 50 4.30 0.30 16.36
CA LYS A 50 2.97 0.87 16.53
C LYS A 50 1.99 -0.26 16.82
N ARG A 51 1.06 -0.03 17.74
CA ARG A 51 0.04 -1.02 18.15
C ARG A 51 -1.33 -0.54 17.69
N SER A 52 -2.17 -1.48 17.29
CA SER A 52 -3.59 -1.31 17.01
C SER A 52 -4.36 -2.49 17.60
N ASP A 53 -5.69 -2.39 17.66
CA ASP A 53 -6.55 -3.46 18.19
C ASP A 53 -6.47 -4.75 17.35
N ARG A 54 -5.97 -4.67 16.10
CA ARG A 54 -5.91 -5.80 15.15
C ARG A 54 -4.48 -6.28 14.85
N SER A 55 -3.47 -5.48 15.16
CA SER A 55 -2.09 -5.76 14.74
C SER A 55 -1.02 -4.97 15.49
N ILE A 56 0.20 -5.50 15.47
CA ILE A 56 1.42 -4.84 15.94
C ILE A 56 2.36 -4.62 14.76
N THR A 57 2.54 -3.38 14.33
CA THR A 57 3.38 -3.01 13.19
C THR A 57 4.77 -2.57 13.66
N CYS A 58 5.83 -3.26 13.24
CA CYS A 58 7.23 -2.92 13.50
C CYS A 58 7.85 -2.19 12.29
N PHE A 59 8.30 -0.96 12.49
CA PHE A 59 9.04 -0.14 11.53
C PHE A 59 10.54 -0.23 11.85
N MET A 60 11.34 -0.71 10.89
CA MET A 60 12.77 -0.96 11.08
C MET A 60 13.61 -0.18 10.08
N ARG A 61 14.57 0.62 10.56
CA ARG A 61 15.49 1.39 9.70
C ARG A 61 16.72 0.56 9.36
N LYS A 62 17.00 0.33 8.07
CA LYS A 62 18.24 -0.35 7.63
C LYS A 62 19.49 0.40 8.11
N TRP A 63 20.53 -0.31 8.55
CA TRP A 63 21.79 0.32 8.98
C TRP A 63 22.59 0.95 7.82
N LYS A 64 22.45 0.39 6.62
CA LYS A 64 22.98 0.95 5.38
C LYS A 64 21.81 1.45 4.53
N GLU A 65 21.83 2.74 4.22
CA GLU A 65 20.89 3.34 3.27
C GLU A 65 21.14 2.81 1.85
N LYS A 66 20.08 2.81 1.02
CA LYS A 66 20.12 2.41 -0.40
C LYS A 66 20.63 0.98 -0.68
N VAL A 67 20.50 0.07 0.29
CA VAL A 67 20.80 -1.35 0.13
C VAL A 67 19.51 -2.15 0.10
N ALA A 68 19.17 -2.71 -1.06
CA ALA A 68 18.07 -3.65 -1.20
C ALA A 68 18.30 -4.90 -0.35
N TRP A 69 17.26 -5.33 0.37
CA TRP A 69 17.25 -6.63 1.05
C TRP A 69 16.48 -7.62 0.16
N PRO A 70 17.08 -8.76 -0.26
CA PRO A 70 16.40 -9.76 -1.07
C PRO A 70 15.42 -10.63 -0.26
N ARG A 71 15.53 -10.59 1.07
CA ARG A 71 14.65 -11.26 2.05
C ARG A 71 14.80 -10.58 3.41
N ILE A 72 13.86 -10.83 4.32
CA ILE A 72 13.89 -10.28 5.68
C ILE A 72 14.74 -11.11 6.66
N THR A 73 14.79 -12.42 6.46
CA THR A 73 15.50 -13.37 7.33
C THR A 73 16.97 -13.54 6.92
N LYS A 74 17.84 -13.76 7.92
CA LYS A 74 19.23 -14.19 7.71
C LYS A 74 19.30 -15.47 6.89
N GLU A 75 18.54 -16.46 7.34
CA GLU A 75 18.34 -17.74 6.66
C GLU A 75 17.60 -17.57 5.33
N ASN A 76 17.95 -18.40 4.35
CA ASN A 76 17.32 -18.40 3.02
C ASN A 76 16.01 -19.21 2.97
N ILE A 77 15.49 -19.62 4.13
CA ILE A 77 14.22 -20.33 4.28
C ILE A 77 13.21 -19.33 4.82
N LYS A 78 12.12 -19.08 4.08
CA LYS A 78 11.03 -18.21 4.52
C LYS A 78 10.13 -19.02 5.48
N PRO A 79 9.96 -18.63 6.76
CA PRO A 79 9.03 -19.29 7.66
C PRO A 79 7.60 -19.20 7.10
N ALA A 80 6.83 -20.30 7.19
CA ALA A 80 5.50 -20.37 6.57
C ALA A 80 4.48 -19.37 7.17
N TRP A 81 4.70 -18.92 8.40
CA TRP A 81 3.90 -17.90 9.08
C TRP A 81 4.29 -16.46 8.71
N LEU A 82 5.46 -16.27 8.09
CA LEU A 82 5.99 -14.94 7.77
C LEU A 82 5.60 -14.52 6.36
N SER A 83 4.46 -13.82 6.25
CA SER A 83 4.13 -13.12 5.00
C SER A 83 5.08 -11.93 4.78
N VAL A 84 5.38 -11.64 3.51
CA VAL A 84 6.14 -10.46 3.10
C VAL A 84 5.29 -9.75 2.06
N ASP A 85 4.75 -8.61 2.46
CA ASP A 85 4.09 -7.67 1.56
C ASP A 85 5.19 -6.88 0.82
N PHE A 86 5.31 -7.13 -0.49
CA PHE A 86 6.29 -6.46 -1.33
C PHE A 86 5.82 -5.08 -1.82
N ASP A 87 4.53 -4.77 -1.77
CA ASP A 87 4.02 -3.43 -2.13
C ASP A 87 4.45 -2.41 -1.05
N ASN A 88 4.52 -2.84 0.22
CA ASN A 88 5.13 -2.10 1.34
C ASN A 88 6.67 -2.30 1.46
N TRP A 89 7.31 -3.09 0.60
CA TRP A 89 8.77 -3.33 0.59
C TRP A 89 9.47 -2.40 -0.42
N ARG A 90 9.35 -1.08 -0.22
CA ARG A 90 10.04 -0.08 -1.04
C ARG A 90 11.18 0.57 -0.28
N ASP A 91 12.33 0.73 -0.93
CA ASP A 91 13.28 1.78 -0.53
C ASP A 91 12.67 3.12 -0.95
N TRP A 92 12.63 4.08 -0.04
CA TRP A 92 11.91 5.35 -0.18
C TRP A 92 12.65 6.37 -1.05
N GLU A 93 12.93 6.04 -2.31
CA GLU A 93 13.33 6.99 -3.35
C GLU A 93 12.74 6.55 -4.71
N GLY A 94 11.89 7.39 -5.32
CA GLY A 94 11.32 7.12 -6.66
C GLY A 94 10.05 7.92 -7.05
N ASP A 95 9.36 8.56 -6.11
CA ASP A 95 8.02 9.12 -6.39
C ASP A 95 8.00 10.31 -7.39
N GLU A 96 9.06 11.14 -7.47
CA GLU A 96 9.05 12.33 -8.36
C GLU A 96 9.03 12.04 -9.87
N GLU A 97 9.51 10.86 -10.31
CA GLU A 97 9.42 10.42 -11.71
C GLU A 97 8.10 9.71 -12.01
N VAL A 98 7.56 8.97 -11.04
CA VAL A 98 6.30 8.23 -11.19
C VAL A 98 5.09 9.17 -11.14
N GLU A 99 5.09 10.19 -10.26
CA GLU A 99 4.06 11.25 -10.28
C GLU A 99 4.03 11.98 -11.62
N ARG A 100 5.20 12.26 -12.22
CA ARG A 100 5.29 12.97 -13.50
C ARG A 100 4.70 12.14 -14.65
N ALA A 101 5.03 10.85 -14.70
CA ALA A 101 4.46 9.91 -15.68
C ALA A 101 2.94 9.71 -15.49
N MET A 102 2.45 9.68 -14.25
CA MET A 102 1.01 9.64 -13.97
C MET A 102 0.29 10.92 -14.44
N VAL A 103 0.90 12.10 -14.23
CA VAL A 103 0.31 13.38 -14.68
C VAL A 103 0.23 13.46 -16.21
N GLU A 104 1.23 12.95 -16.93
CA GLU A 104 1.21 12.88 -18.40
C GLU A 104 0.14 11.89 -18.91
N GLN A 105 0.04 10.67 -18.36
CA GLN A 105 -1.04 9.74 -18.70
C GLN A 105 -2.44 10.29 -18.38
N TYR A 106 -2.58 11.04 -17.28
CA TYR A 106 -3.87 11.62 -16.89
C TYR A 106 -4.26 12.79 -17.81
N ALA A 107 -3.30 13.50 -18.40
CA ALA A 107 -3.56 14.51 -19.42
C ALA A 107 -4.05 13.88 -20.73
N GLU A 108 -3.37 12.84 -21.23
CA GLU A 108 -3.78 12.12 -22.46
C GLU A 108 -5.16 11.46 -22.36
N MET A 109 -5.54 10.99 -21.16
CA MET A 109 -6.85 10.36 -20.93
C MET A 109 -8.01 11.38 -21.01
N LEU A 110 -7.75 12.65 -20.70
CA LEU A 110 -8.77 13.71 -20.71
C LEU A 110 -9.09 14.25 -22.11
N GLU A 111 -8.18 14.11 -23.08
CA GLU A 111 -8.43 14.51 -24.47
C GLU A 111 -9.33 13.54 -25.24
N LYS A 112 -9.57 12.33 -24.72
CA LYS A 112 -10.25 11.23 -25.46
C LYS A 112 -11.72 11.00 -25.09
N VAL A 113 -12.31 11.78 -24.17
CA VAL A 113 -13.70 11.57 -23.72
C VAL A 113 -14.65 12.63 -24.30
N THR A 114 -14.97 12.49 -25.59
CA THR A 114 -16.09 13.20 -26.23
C THR A 114 -16.91 12.28 -27.14
N ASP A 115 -17.78 11.46 -26.56
CA ASP A 115 -19.09 11.23 -27.19
C ASP A 115 -20.17 10.81 -26.16
N LYS A 116 -21.44 10.99 -26.48
CA LYS A 116 -22.60 10.76 -25.58
C LYS A 116 -23.61 9.80 -26.18
N GLY A 117 -23.63 8.56 -25.68
CA GLY A 117 -24.73 7.61 -25.87
C GLY A 117 -25.56 7.41 -24.59
N PRO A 118 -26.90 7.27 -24.66
CA PRO A 118 -27.73 6.95 -23.49
C PRO A 118 -27.66 5.44 -23.15
N PRO A 119 -27.72 5.05 -21.86
CA PRO A 119 -27.65 3.65 -21.44
C PRO A 119 -29.00 2.91 -21.61
N PRO A 120 -28.99 1.60 -21.90
CA PRO A 120 -30.18 0.75 -21.89
C PRO A 120 -30.59 0.33 -20.45
N ALA A 121 -31.87 -0.01 -20.28
CA ALA A 121 -32.45 -0.46 -19.01
C ALA A 121 -32.34 -1.99 -18.80
N MET A 122 -32.56 -2.46 -17.56
CA MET A 122 -32.50 -3.88 -17.18
C MET A 122 -33.77 -4.36 -16.47
N ASP A 123 -34.23 -5.54 -16.88
CA ASP A 123 -35.18 -6.45 -16.22
C ASP A 123 -34.79 -7.88 -16.71
N ASP A 124 -34.69 -8.98 -15.94
CA ASP A 124 -34.66 -9.20 -14.49
C ASP A 124 -33.84 -10.52 -14.21
N LEU A 125 -33.78 -11.05 -12.98
CA LEU A 125 -33.06 -12.28 -12.62
C LEU A 125 -33.92 -13.30 -11.84
N ASP A 126 -33.76 -14.59 -12.15
CA ASP A 126 -34.27 -15.70 -11.32
C ASP A 126 -33.16 -16.74 -11.08
N VAL A 127 -33.06 -17.25 -9.85
CA VAL A 127 -31.96 -18.14 -9.39
C VAL A 127 -32.55 -19.41 -8.77
N SER A 128 -32.10 -20.59 -9.23
CA SER A 128 -32.42 -21.89 -8.62
C SER A 128 -31.19 -22.57 -8.04
N THR A 129 -31.34 -23.19 -6.87
CA THR A 129 -30.28 -23.79 -6.06
C THR A 129 -29.90 -25.21 -6.49
N GLY A 130 -28.59 -25.50 -6.56
CA GLY A 130 -28.02 -26.84 -6.79
C GLY A 130 -27.27 -27.38 -5.57
N GLN A 131 -27.36 -28.69 -5.32
CA GLN A 131 -26.79 -29.35 -4.14
C GLN A 131 -25.30 -29.67 -4.30
N ALA A 132 -24.52 -29.55 -3.22
CA ALA A 132 -23.09 -29.88 -3.19
C ALA A 132 -22.84 -31.36 -2.85
N GLY A 133 -21.93 -32.00 -3.58
CA GLY A 133 -21.45 -33.36 -3.31
C GLY A 133 -20.40 -33.43 -2.20
N ALA A 134 -20.06 -34.66 -1.78
CA ALA A 134 -19.27 -34.95 -0.58
C ALA A 134 -17.90 -34.26 -0.51
N ALA A 135 -17.59 -33.70 0.66
CA ALA A 135 -16.36 -32.98 0.92
C ALA A 135 -15.24 -33.90 1.44
N VAL A 136 -14.05 -33.79 0.82
CA VAL A 136 -12.79 -34.35 1.36
C VAL A 136 -11.79 -33.22 1.47
N LEU A 137 -11.21 -33.04 2.67
CA LEU A 137 -10.07 -32.16 2.88
C LEU A 137 -8.87 -32.71 2.13
N THR A 138 -8.48 -32.03 1.05
CA THR A 138 -7.40 -32.49 0.17
C THR A 138 -6.19 -31.56 0.29
N PRO A 139 -4.99 -32.07 0.62
CA PRO A 139 -3.79 -31.41 0.13
C PRO A 139 -3.85 -31.42 -1.39
N CYS A 140 -3.34 -30.39 -2.07
CA CYS A 140 -3.27 -30.39 -3.54
C CYS A 140 -2.61 -31.71 -4.02
N THR A 141 -3.38 -32.56 -4.71
CA THR A 141 -3.06 -33.97 -4.89
C THR A 141 -2.11 -34.17 -6.07
N HIS A 142 -0.82 -33.87 -5.86
CA HIS A 142 0.40 -34.46 -6.44
C HIS A 142 1.58 -33.50 -6.25
N ARG A 143 2.82 -34.01 -6.33
CA ARG A 143 4.05 -33.21 -6.40
C ARG A 143 4.27 -32.46 -7.72
N CYS A 144 3.27 -32.37 -8.60
CA CYS A 144 3.29 -31.25 -9.55
C CYS A 144 3.31 -29.94 -8.73
N PRO A 145 4.07 -28.92 -9.15
CA PRO A 145 4.09 -27.63 -8.47
C PRO A 145 2.79 -26.85 -8.74
N CYS A 146 1.65 -27.37 -8.28
CA CYS A 146 0.44 -26.57 -8.13
C CYS A 146 0.69 -25.50 -7.08
N LEU A 147 0.87 -24.26 -7.51
CA LEU A 147 0.95 -23.10 -6.62
C LEU A 147 -0.45 -22.69 -6.12
N GLN A 148 -1.37 -23.65 -6.02
CA GLN A 148 -2.70 -23.48 -5.44
C GLN A 148 -2.61 -23.62 -3.92
N PRO A 149 -3.18 -22.68 -3.14
CA PRO A 149 -3.15 -22.78 -1.68
C PRO A 149 -3.95 -23.96 -1.14
N ASP A 150 -3.62 -24.38 0.10
CA ASP A 150 -4.24 -25.52 0.78
C ASP A 150 -5.68 -25.26 1.24
N ASP A 151 -6.48 -26.33 1.31
CA ASP A 151 -7.83 -26.28 1.86
C ASP A 151 -7.82 -26.14 3.39
N ARG A 152 -8.97 -25.73 3.94
CA ARG A 152 -9.23 -25.62 5.38
C ARG A 152 -10.61 -26.19 5.70
N GLY A 153 -10.90 -26.35 6.99
CA GLY A 153 -12.20 -26.84 7.44
C GLY A 153 -12.12 -27.44 8.83
N LEU A 154 -12.95 -28.45 9.09
CA LEU A 154 -13.07 -29.13 10.38
C LEU A 154 -12.85 -30.64 10.23
N ILE A 155 -12.20 -31.24 11.22
CA ILE A 155 -12.20 -32.68 11.47
C ILE A 155 -13.01 -32.90 12.75
N GLY A 156 -14.23 -33.43 12.62
CA GLY A 156 -15.24 -33.36 13.67
C GLY A 156 -15.57 -31.91 13.99
N THR A 157 -15.28 -31.48 15.22
CA THR A 157 -15.40 -30.08 15.67
C THR A 157 -14.07 -29.33 15.66
N VAL A 158 -12.94 -29.98 15.33
CA VAL A 158 -11.60 -29.41 15.47
C VAL A 158 -11.17 -28.69 14.19
N PRO A 159 -10.80 -27.40 14.24
CA PRO A 159 -10.31 -26.66 13.07
C PRO A 159 -8.98 -27.18 12.52
N VAL A 160 -8.93 -27.31 11.20
CA VAL A 160 -7.71 -27.58 10.42
C VAL A 160 -7.07 -26.26 10.02
N LEU A 161 -5.88 -26.00 10.57
CA LEU A 161 -5.12 -24.77 10.39
C LEU A 161 -4.31 -24.78 9.09
N ARG A 162 -3.88 -25.96 8.65
CA ARG A 162 -3.07 -26.20 7.45
C ARG A 162 -3.18 -27.66 7.01
N VAL A 163 -3.08 -27.93 5.72
CA VAL A 163 -2.84 -29.28 5.18
C VAL A 163 -1.51 -29.32 4.43
N SER A 164 -0.72 -30.39 4.60
CA SER A 164 0.45 -30.66 3.77
C SER A 164 0.51 -32.11 3.34
N ARG A 165 1.25 -32.41 2.26
CA ARG A 165 1.48 -33.78 1.79
C ARG A 165 2.87 -34.25 2.22
N GLN A 166 2.93 -35.43 2.85
CA GLN A 166 4.19 -36.12 3.17
C GLN A 166 4.18 -37.50 2.49
N GLY A 167 5.00 -37.68 1.45
CA GLY A 167 4.95 -38.89 0.62
C GLY A 167 3.59 -39.06 -0.08
N SER A 168 2.87 -40.13 0.25
CA SER A 168 1.48 -40.38 -0.16
C SER A 168 0.43 -39.85 0.84
N GLU A 169 0.83 -39.40 2.02
CA GLU A 169 -0.08 -39.09 3.13
C GLU A 169 -0.49 -37.61 3.19
N ALA A 170 -1.73 -37.38 3.62
CA ALA A 170 -2.31 -36.06 3.87
C ALA A 170 -2.19 -35.69 5.35
N VAL A 171 -1.21 -34.85 5.69
CA VAL A 171 -0.94 -34.42 7.06
C VAL A 171 -1.74 -33.16 7.37
N HIS A 172 -2.68 -33.30 8.30
CA HIS A 172 -3.58 -32.25 8.75
C HIS A 172 -3.06 -31.63 10.06
N PHE A 173 -2.77 -30.34 10.05
CA PHE A 173 -2.38 -29.59 11.25
C PHE A 173 -3.66 -29.06 11.91
N VAL A 174 -4.03 -29.67 13.04
CA VAL A 174 -5.26 -29.39 13.78
C VAL A 174 -4.99 -28.51 15.01
N GLN A 175 -5.98 -27.72 15.42
CA GLN A 175 -5.89 -26.84 16.58
C GLN A 175 -5.89 -27.59 17.94
N ALA A 176 -6.47 -28.79 17.98
CA ALA A 176 -6.56 -29.64 19.16
C ALA A 176 -6.24 -31.10 18.77
N PRO A 177 -5.77 -31.95 19.70
CA PRO A 177 -5.57 -33.37 19.43
C PRO A 177 -6.89 -34.08 19.12
N LEU A 178 -6.81 -35.16 18.35
CA LEU A 178 -7.90 -36.05 17.99
C LEU A 178 -7.55 -37.47 18.44
N GLU A 179 -8.54 -38.22 18.91
CA GLU A 179 -8.35 -39.60 19.35
C GLU A 179 -8.10 -40.54 18.15
N PRO A 180 -6.98 -41.28 18.11
CA PRO A 180 -6.69 -42.22 17.02
C PRO A 180 -7.75 -43.31 16.87
N GLY A 181 -8.23 -43.52 15.64
CA GLY A 181 -9.26 -44.50 15.33
C GLY A 181 -10.71 -44.05 15.58
N ALA A 182 -10.93 -42.81 16.03
CA ALA A 182 -12.27 -42.23 16.11
C ALA A 182 -12.86 -41.97 14.71
N GLU A 183 -14.14 -42.31 14.51
CA GLU A 183 -14.90 -41.87 13.34
C GLU A 183 -15.22 -40.38 13.46
N VAL A 184 -14.90 -39.61 12.41
CA VAL A 184 -15.01 -38.15 12.40
C VAL A 184 -15.63 -37.66 11.10
N LEU A 185 -16.54 -36.69 11.19
CA LEU A 185 -17.08 -36.00 10.02
C LEU A 185 -16.05 -34.99 9.50
N LEU A 186 -15.75 -35.02 8.21
CA LEU A 186 -14.94 -33.99 7.55
C LEU A 186 -15.85 -32.89 7.00
N SER A 187 -15.55 -31.65 7.32
CA SER A 187 -16.20 -30.47 6.73
C SER A 187 -15.16 -29.59 6.07
N LEU A 188 -15.44 -29.10 4.86
CA LEU A 188 -14.55 -28.28 4.05
C LEU A 188 -15.04 -26.82 4.09
N ASP A 189 -14.10 -25.88 4.22
CA ASP A 189 -14.33 -24.46 3.97
C ASP A 189 -14.63 -24.27 2.47
N TRP A 190 -15.92 -24.37 2.13
CA TRP A 190 -16.38 -24.36 0.75
C TRP A 190 -16.14 -23.00 0.06
N GLU A 191 -16.22 -21.89 0.78
CA GLU A 191 -15.95 -20.56 0.21
C GLU A 191 -14.49 -20.48 -0.24
N ARG A 192 -13.55 -20.90 0.63
CA ARG A 192 -12.12 -21.00 0.29
C ARG A 192 -11.86 -21.97 -0.85
N ARG A 193 -12.45 -23.17 -0.79
CA ARG A 193 -12.29 -24.19 -1.83
C ARG A 193 -12.72 -23.69 -3.19
N PHE A 194 -13.93 -23.13 -3.26
CA PHE A 194 -14.54 -22.66 -4.49
C PHE A 194 -13.81 -21.43 -5.05
N ASP A 195 -13.37 -20.50 -4.20
CA ASP A 195 -12.49 -19.38 -4.59
C ASP A 195 -11.22 -19.88 -5.28
N HIS A 196 -10.52 -20.86 -4.70
CA HIS A 196 -9.32 -21.44 -5.31
C HIS A 196 -9.62 -22.15 -6.64
N MET A 197 -10.73 -22.90 -6.72
CA MET A 197 -11.18 -23.54 -7.96
C MET A 197 -11.46 -22.51 -9.06
N GLN A 198 -12.08 -21.38 -8.70
CA GLN A 198 -12.32 -20.27 -9.62
C GLN A 198 -11.00 -19.65 -10.10
N GLN A 199 -10.05 -19.35 -9.21
CA GLN A 199 -8.78 -18.74 -9.64
C GLN A 199 -7.94 -19.70 -10.51
N HIS A 200 -7.93 -21.00 -10.19
CA HIS A 200 -7.12 -21.98 -10.92
C HIS A 200 -7.70 -22.28 -12.31
N SER A 201 -8.99 -22.56 -12.43
CA SER A 201 -9.62 -22.71 -13.75
C SER A 201 -9.57 -21.42 -14.57
N GLY A 202 -9.69 -20.25 -13.92
CA GLY A 202 -9.46 -18.95 -14.57
C GLY A 202 -8.05 -18.82 -15.13
N GLN A 203 -7.01 -19.24 -14.39
CA GLN A 203 -5.62 -19.22 -14.87
C GLN A 203 -5.44 -20.09 -16.12
N HIS A 204 -5.99 -21.31 -16.15
CA HIS A 204 -5.91 -22.18 -17.33
C HIS A 204 -6.61 -21.56 -18.54
N LEU A 205 -7.82 -21.04 -18.36
CA LEU A 205 -8.58 -20.40 -19.42
C LEU A 205 -7.84 -19.19 -20.01
N ILE A 206 -7.36 -18.26 -19.16
CA ILE A 206 -6.60 -17.08 -19.61
C ILE A 206 -5.32 -17.52 -20.34
N THR A 207 -4.61 -18.51 -19.82
CA THR A 207 -3.38 -19.01 -20.44
C THR A 207 -3.62 -19.58 -21.84
N ALA A 208 -4.69 -20.38 -22.00
CA ALA A 208 -5.01 -21.00 -23.27
C ALA A 208 -5.43 -19.96 -24.33
N ILE A 209 -6.33 -19.04 -23.97
CA ILE A 209 -6.80 -18.00 -24.88
C ILE A 209 -5.69 -17.00 -25.23
N ALA A 210 -4.83 -16.61 -24.28
CA ALA A 210 -3.68 -15.74 -24.56
C ALA A 210 -2.65 -16.38 -25.52
N ASP A 211 -2.45 -17.69 -25.43
CA ASP A 211 -1.62 -18.44 -26.36
C ASP A 211 -2.27 -18.55 -27.75
N GLN A 212 -3.57 -18.88 -27.82
CA GLN A 212 -4.32 -19.00 -29.07
C GLN A 212 -4.44 -17.67 -29.84
N MET A 213 -4.74 -16.56 -29.15
CA MET A 213 -4.97 -15.25 -29.79
C MET A 213 -3.66 -14.54 -30.16
N PHE A 214 -2.62 -14.68 -29.34
CA PHE A 214 -1.42 -13.83 -29.42
C PHE A 214 -0.08 -14.59 -29.35
N GLY A 215 -0.08 -15.91 -29.16
CA GLY A 215 1.13 -16.71 -28.97
C GLY A 215 1.80 -16.51 -27.60
N PHE A 216 1.12 -15.89 -26.64
CA PHE A 216 1.70 -15.51 -25.34
C PHE A 216 1.85 -16.73 -24.42
N LYS A 217 3.00 -17.42 -24.52
CA LYS A 217 3.34 -18.56 -23.65
C LYS A 217 3.41 -18.14 -22.18
N THR A 218 2.73 -18.86 -21.30
CA THR A 218 2.80 -18.64 -19.85
C THR A 218 4.04 -19.30 -19.25
N THR A 219 4.84 -18.54 -18.51
CA THR A 219 6.16 -18.95 -17.97
C THR A 219 6.15 -19.13 -16.46
N SER A 220 5.36 -18.36 -15.72
CA SER A 220 5.01 -18.63 -14.33
C SER A 220 3.59 -18.12 -14.01
N TRP A 221 3.04 -18.50 -12.85
CA TRP A 221 1.76 -18.02 -12.35
C TRP A 221 1.75 -18.12 -10.82
N GLU A 222 0.90 -17.36 -10.15
CA GLU A 222 0.70 -17.43 -8.70
C GLU A 222 -0.77 -17.14 -8.35
N LEU A 223 -1.37 -18.01 -7.54
CA LEU A 223 -2.75 -17.85 -7.05
C LEU A 223 -2.72 -17.21 -5.65
N GLY A 224 -2.39 -15.92 -5.62
CA GLY A 224 -2.28 -15.14 -4.38
C GLY A 224 -3.60 -14.99 -3.62
N ARG A 225 -3.53 -14.52 -2.37
CA ARG A 225 -4.72 -14.41 -1.49
C ARG A 225 -5.76 -13.37 -1.95
N GLN A 226 -5.31 -12.27 -2.56
CA GLN A 226 -6.19 -11.19 -3.03
C GLN A 226 -6.23 -11.15 -4.55
N ARG A 227 -5.08 -10.90 -5.20
CA ARG A 227 -4.91 -10.97 -6.67
C ARG A 227 -4.22 -12.27 -7.09
N SER A 228 -4.51 -12.73 -8.30
CA SER A 228 -3.80 -13.83 -8.97
C SER A 228 -3.06 -13.30 -10.20
N VAL A 229 -1.97 -13.94 -10.59
CA VAL A 229 -1.08 -13.44 -11.64
C VAL A 229 -0.59 -14.52 -12.60
N ILE A 230 -0.30 -14.12 -13.84
CA ILE A 230 0.22 -14.98 -14.93
C ILE A 230 1.38 -14.23 -15.60
N GLU A 231 2.59 -14.78 -15.57
CA GLU A 231 3.76 -14.22 -16.27
C GLU A 231 3.83 -14.77 -17.70
N LEU A 232 3.66 -13.89 -18.68
CA LEU A 232 3.66 -14.17 -20.11
C LEU A 232 5.04 -13.88 -20.73
N ASP A 233 5.48 -14.72 -21.67
CA ASP A 233 6.75 -14.62 -22.39
C ASP A 233 6.73 -13.53 -23.49
N THR A 234 6.29 -12.33 -23.12
CA THR A 234 6.23 -11.15 -24.00
C THR A 234 6.71 -9.91 -23.26
N PRO A 235 7.48 -9.01 -23.91
CA PRO A 235 7.94 -7.76 -23.29
C PRO A 235 6.82 -6.75 -23.03
N LEU A 236 5.68 -6.88 -23.71
CA LEU A 236 4.54 -5.98 -23.60
C LEU A 236 3.24 -6.73 -23.93
N VAL A 237 2.15 -6.31 -23.27
CA VAL A 237 0.78 -6.59 -23.68
C VAL A 237 0.07 -5.23 -23.73
N THR A 238 -0.61 -4.91 -24.83
CA THR A 238 -1.29 -3.60 -24.97
C THR A 238 -2.66 -3.59 -24.29
N ALA A 239 -3.23 -2.41 -24.06
CA ALA A 239 -4.55 -2.27 -23.45
C ALA A 239 -5.64 -2.98 -24.29
N GLU A 240 -5.56 -2.87 -25.61
CA GLU A 240 -6.46 -3.51 -26.57
C GLU A 240 -6.34 -5.03 -26.54
N GLN A 241 -5.12 -5.56 -26.35
CA GLN A 241 -4.90 -7.00 -26.17
C GLN A 241 -5.47 -7.51 -24.84
N ILE A 242 -5.39 -6.73 -23.76
CA ILE A 242 -6.00 -7.06 -22.46
C ILE A 242 -7.54 -7.07 -22.61
N GLU A 243 -8.12 -6.07 -23.26
CA GLU A 243 -9.58 -5.99 -23.48
C GLU A 243 -10.11 -7.13 -24.37
N ALA A 244 -9.42 -7.44 -25.47
CA ALA A 244 -9.76 -8.56 -26.34
C ALA A 244 -9.63 -9.92 -25.62
N LEU A 245 -8.58 -10.09 -24.81
CA LEU A 245 -8.39 -11.29 -23.99
C LEU A 245 -9.50 -11.43 -22.93
N GLU A 246 -9.81 -10.35 -22.20
CA GLU A 246 -10.89 -10.34 -21.20
C GLU A 246 -12.24 -10.66 -21.83
N THR A 247 -12.52 -10.10 -23.00
CA THR A 247 -13.75 -10.38 -23.75
C THR A 247 -13.85 -11.86 -24.08
N SER A 248 -12.82 -12.44 -24.71
CA SER A 248 -12.83 -13.82 -25.17
C SER A 248 -12.89 -14.85 -24.03
N VAL A 249 -12.18 -14.63 -22.91
CA VAL A 249 -12.31 -15.54 -21.75
C VAL A 249 -13.70 -15.49 -21.13
N ASN A 250 -14.34 -14.33 -21.09
CA ASN A 250 -15.71 -14.21 -20.58
C ASN A 250 -16.77 -14.72 -21.58
N GLU A 251 -16.48 -14.76 -22.88
CA GLU A 251 -17.29 -15.49 -23.87
C GLU A 251 -17.30 -16.99 -23.57
N LYS A 252 -16.13 -17.60 -23.31
CA LYS A 252 -16.04 -19.02 -22.93
C LYS A 252 -16.74 -19.34 -21.61
N ILE A 253 -16.78 -18.40 -20.67
CA ILE A 253 -17.60 -18.52 -19.45
C ILE A 253 -19.10 -18.52 -19.80
N ARG A 254 -19.55 -17.63 -20.69
CA ARG A 254 -20.96 -17.54 -21.14
C ARG A 254 -21.40 -18.74 -21.99
N GLU A 255 -20.49 -19.33 -22.76
CA GLU A 255 -20.71 -20.58 -23.52
C GLU A 255 -20.92 -21.80 -22.60
N ARG A 256 -20.61 -21.69 -21.29
CA ARG A 256 -20.73 -22.79 -20.31
C ARG A 256 -19.91 -24.02 -20.69
N VAL A 257 -18.68 -23.80 -21.16
CA VAL A 257 -17.79 -24.90 -21.60
C VAL A 257 -17.53 -25.86 -20.43
N PRO A 258 -17.74 -27.18 -20.60
CA PRO A 258 -17.40 -28.19 -19.61
C PRO A 258 -15.90 -28.23 -19.29
N VAL A 259 -15.60 -28.53 -18.03
CA VAL A 259 -14.23 -28.79 -17.55
C VAL A 259 -14.19 -30.18 -16.97
N THR A 260 -13.46 -31.09 -17.62
CA THR A 260 -13.37 -32.49 -17.23
C THR A 260 -11.99 -32.84 -16.70
N VAL A 261 -11.94 -33.92 -15.94
CA VAL A 261 -10.75 -34.42 -15.26
C VAL A 261 -10.54 -35.86 -15.69
N ARG A 262 -9.36 -36.18 -16.23
CA ARG A 262 -9.01 -37.53 -16.68
C ARG A 262 -7.73 -37.99 -15.98
N GLU A 263 -7.68 -39.28 -15.64
CA GLU A 263 -6.51 -39.92 -15.06
C GLU A 263 -5.94 -40.91 -16.07
N LEU A 264 -4.70 -40.64 -16.50
CA LEU A 264 -3.96 -41.45 -17.46
C LEU A 264 -2.88 -42.28 -16.76
N ALA A 265 -2.54 -43.43 -17.32
CA ALA A 265 -1.38 -44.20 -16.87
C ALA A 265 -0.07 -43.45 -17.20
N ALA A 266 0.96 -43.57 -16.36
CA ALA A 266 2.21 -42.80 -16.49
C ALA A 266 3.06 -43.05 -17.76
N GLY A 267 2.60 -43.92 -18.68
CA GLY A 267 3.18 -44.16 -19.99
C GLY A 267 2.16 -44.07 -21.14
N ASP A 268 1.03 -43.40 -20.91
CA ASP A 268 0.02 -43.17 -21.95
C ASP A 268 0.52 -42.17 -23.00
N PRO A 269 0.52 -42.51 -24.32
CA PRO A 269 0.99 -41.61 -25.38
C PRO A 269 0.17 -40.32 -25.52
N GLU A 270 -1.01 -40.21 -24.89
CA GLU A 270 -1.76 -38.95 -24.83
C GLU A 270 -1.04 -37.90 -23.94
N ILE A 271 -0.22 -38.31 -22.97
CA ILE A 271 0.54 -37.40 -22.08
C ILE A 271 1.52 -36.51 -22.87
N GLU A 272 2.05 -37.00 -24.00
CA GLU A 272 2.93 -36.23 -24.88
C GLU A 272 2.18 -35.20 -25.74
N ARG A 273 0.84 -35.30 -25.83
CA ARG A 273 -0.02 -34.44 -26.68
C ARG A 273 -0.65 -33.29 -25.92
N VAL A 274 -0.70 -33.37 -24.59
CA VAL A 274 -1.31 -32.36 -23.71
C VAL A 274 -0.28 -31.33 -23.26
N ARG A 275 -0.73 -30.11 -22.98
CA ARG A 275 0.12 -28.99 -22.58
C ARG A 275 0.75 -29.28 -21.21
N SER A 276 2.07 -29.45 -21.20
CA SER A 276 2.84 -29.95 -20.06
C SER A 276 4.05 -29.08 -19.75
N ARG A 277 4.50 -29.08 -18.49
CA ARG A 277 5.80 -28.56 -18.04
C ARG A 277 6.77 -29.67 -17.61
N GLY A 278 6.46 -30.91 -17.97
CA GLY A 278 7.10 -32.12 -17.45
C GLY A 278 6.43 -32.61 -16.16
N LEU A 279 6.66 -33.89 -15.87
CA LEU A 279 6.35 -34.50 -14.57
C LEU A 279 7.61 -34.46 -13.69
N PRO A 280 7.50 -34.37 -12.35
CA PRO A 280 8.63 -34.54 -11.44
C PRO A 280 9.27 -35.93 -11.56
N ASP A 281 10.58 -36.02 -11.34
CA ASP A 281 11.34 -37.29 -11.35
C ASP A 281 10.86 -38.30 -10.28
N ASP A 282 10.16 -37.82 -9.24
CA ASP A 282 9.58 -38.63 -8.16
C ASP A 282 8.06 -38.88 -8.32
N HIS A 283 7.50 -38.67 -9.52
CA HIS A 283 6.09 -38.91 -9.79
C HIS A 283 5.72 -40.40 -9.69
N VAL A 284 4.75 -40.72 -8.83
CA VAL A 284 4.19 -42.06 -8.65
C VAL A 284 2.66 -41.97 -8.65
N GLY A 285 2.00 -42.77 -9.49
CA GLY A 285 0.55 -42.84 -9.62
C GLY A 285 0.06 -42.46 -11.02
N PRO A 286 -1.25 -42.24 -11.20
CA PRO A 286 -1.81 -41.75 -12.46
C PRO A 286 -1.51 -40.26 -12.68
N VAL A 287 -1.36 -39.91 -13.95
CA VAL A 287 -1.14 -38.55 -14.44
C VAL A 287 -2.49 -37.89 -14.68
N ARG A 288 -2.73 -36.73 -14.03
CA ARG A 288 -4.02 -36.05 -14.08
C ARG A 288 -4.03 -34.96 -15.14
N VAL A 289 -4.94 -35.09 -16.10
CA VAL A 289 -5.20 -34.16 -17.20
C VAL A 289 -6.47 -33.38 -16.90
N ILE A 290 -6.41 -32.06 -17.07
CA ILE A 290 -7.57 -31.17 -17.04
C ILE A 290 -7.88 -30.77 -18.48
N ASP A 291 -9.13 -30.96 -18.87
CA ASP A 291 -9.62 -30.73 -20.22
C ASP A 291 -10.74 -29.70 -20.18
N ILE A 292 -10.48 -28.50 -20.70
CA ILE A 292 -11.48 -27.46 -20.95
C ILE A 292 -11.91 -27.65 -22.40
N GLU A 293 -13.14 -28.16 -22.59
CA GLU A 293 -13.57 -28.73 -23.87
C GLU A 293 -13.36 -27.76 -25.05
N GLY A 294 -12.57 -28.18 -26.04
CA GLY A 294 -12.26 -27.37 -27.23
C GLY A 294 -11.37 -26.15 -27.00
N VAL A 295 -10.84 -25.95 -25.79
CA VAL A 295 -10.00 -24.79 -25.42
C VAL A 295 -8.60 -25.21 -24.97
N ASP A 296 -8.47 -26.13 -24.01
CA ASP A 296 -7.18 -26.52 -23.44
C ASP A 296 -7.22 -27.95 -22.91
N SER A 297 -6.10 -28.67 -23.04
CA SER A 297 -5.88 -29.95 -22.38
C SER A 297 -4.49 -29.95 -21.79
N SER A 298 -4.38 -30.00 -20.46
CA SER A 298 -3.12 -29.74 -19.76
C SER A 298 -2.91 -30.60 -18.51
N LEU A 299 -1.65 -30.88 -18.17
CA LEU A 299 -1.30 -31.59 -16.94
C LEU A 299 -1.51 -30.68 -15.73
N CYS A 300 -2.45 -31.02 -14.86
CA CYS A 300 -2.64 -30.30 -13.59
C CYS A 300 -3.22 -31.18 -12.48
N CYS A 301 -2.63 -31.05 -11.30
CA CYS A 301 -3.04 -31.70 -10.06
C CYS A 301 -3.91 -30.84 -9.14
N GLY A 302 -4.10 -29.56 -9.50
CA GLY A 302 -4.97 -28.66 -8.77
C GLY A 302 -6.46 -28.90 -9.03
N THR A 303 -7.29 -28.09 -8.41
CA THR A 303 -8.72 -28.38 -8.29
C THR A 303 -9.50 -27.35 -9.08
N HIS A 304 -10.44 -27.83 -9.87
CA HIS A 304 -11.09 -27.05 -10.92
C HIS A 304 -12.59 -27.09 -10.75
N VAL A 305 -13.26 -26.01 -11.16
CA VAL A 305 -14.71 -26.04 -11.39
C VAL A 305 -15.06 -27.06 -12.47
N SER A 306 -16.28 -27.60 -12.45
CA SER A 306 -16.78 -28.56 -13.45
C SER A 306 -17.28 -27.90 -14.74
N ASN A 307 -17.53 -26.60 -14.71
CA ASN A 307 -17.97 -25.83 -15.87
C ASN A 307 -17.40 -24.40 -15.80
N LEU A 308 -17.04 -23.80 -16.94
CA LEU A 308 -16.56 -22.42 -16.94
C LEU A 308 -17.60 -21.42 -16.42
N SER A 309 -18.90 -21.71 -16.48
CA SER A 309 -19.93 -20.82 -15.90
C SER A 309 -19.78 -20.62 -14.39
N ASP A 310 -19.20 -21.59 -13.67
CA ASP A 310 -18.91 -21.48 -12.24
C ASP A 310 -17.85 -20.40 -11.94
N LEU A 311 -17.07 -19.96 -12.94
CA LEU A 311 -16.17 -18.81 -12.83
C LEU A 311 -16.92 -17.49 -12.71
N GLN A 312 -18.18 -17.42 -13.13
CA GLN A 312 -19.07 -16.24 -13.20
C GLN A 312 -18.56 -15.11 -14.10
N VAL A 313 -17.36 -14.59 -13.81
CA VAL A 313 -16.68 -13.49 -14.50
C VAL A 313 -15.18 -13.56 -14.22
N ILE A 314 -14.36 -13.22 -15.21
CA ILE A 314 -12.94 -12.89 -15.04
C ILE A 314 -12.74 -11.40 -15.28
N LYS A 315 -11.99 -10.73 -14.41
CA LYS A 315 -11.51 -9.37 -14.63
C LYS A 315 -9.98 -9.35 -14.68
N LEU A 316 -9.44 -8.82 -15.75
CA LEU A 316 -8.04 -8.47 -15.89
C LEU A 316 -7.86 -7.04 -15.34
N LEU A 317 -6.95 -6.88 -14.38
CA LEU A 317 -6.69 -5.60 -13.69
C LEU A 317 -5.61 -4.76 -14.37
N GLY A 318 -4.90 -5.35 -15.33
CA GLY A 318 -3.75 -4.73 -16.01
C GLY A 318 -2.50 -5.60 -15.91
N THR A 319 -1.34 -4.99 -16.17
CA THR A 319 -0.06 -5.68 -16.23
C THR A 319 1.02 -5.00 -15.39
N GLU A 320 1.80 -5.81 -14.69
CA GLU A 320 3.03 -5.44 -13.98
C GLU A 320 4.27 -5.89 -14.78
N LYS A 321 5.43 -5.26 -14.55
CA LYS A 321 6.69 -5.61 -15.22
C LYS A 321 7.25 -6.94 -14.69
N GLY A 322 7.31 -7.97 -15.53
CA GLY A 322 7.82 -9.30 -15.20
C GLY A 322 9.35 -9.41 -15.25
N LYS A 323 9.87 -10.61 -14.97
CA LYS A 323 11.33 -10.84 -14.91
C LYS A 323 11.90 -11.07 -16.31
N LYS A 324 13.09 -10.53 -16.58
CA LYS A 324 13.83 -10.75 -17.84
C LYS A 324 13.02 -10.43 -19.11
N ASN A 325 12.48 -9.20 -19.19
CA ASN A 325 11.73 -8.70 -20.36
C ASN A 325 10.42 -9.46 -20.63
N LYS A 326 9.66 -9.73 -19.55
CA LYS A 326 8.36 -10.42 -19.54
C LYS A 326 7.28 -9.53 -18.95
N THR A 327 6.01 -9.93 -19.10
CA THR A 327 4.85 -9.19 -18.61
C THR A 327 4.04 -10.04 -17.64
N THR A 328 3.70 -9.50 -16.48
CA THR A 328 2.87 -10.17 -15.47
C THR A 328 1.45 -9.64 -15.58
N LEU A 329 0.53 -10.44 -16.12
CA LEU A 329 -0.90 -10.14 -16.17
C LEU A 329 -1.54 -10.39 -14.81
N VAL A 330 -2.28 -9.41 -14.28
CA VAL A 330 -2.98 -9.49 -13.00
C VAL A 330 -4.47 -9.73 -13.23
N PHE A 331 -5.06 -10.71 -12.54
CA PHE A 331 -6.48 -11.07 -12.72
C PHE A 331 -7.19 -11.45 -11.41
N LEU A 332 -8.52 -11.42 -11.48
CA LEU A 332 -9.47 -11.93 -10.50
C LEU A 332 -10.53 -12.79 -11.22
N ALA A 333 -10.96 -13.89 -10.59
CA ALA A 333 -12.10 -14.68 -11.04
C ALA A 333 -13.21 -14.76 -9.98
N GLY A 334 -14.46 -14.84 -10.42
CA GLY A 334 -15.64 -15.14 -9.60
C GLY A 334 -15.87 -14.21 -8.42
N ASN A 335 -16.03 -14.78 -7.23
CA ASN A 335 -16.39 -14.02 -6.03
C ASN A 335 -15.40 -12.89 -5.67
N ARG A 336 -14.14 -12.97 -6.13
CA ARG A 336 -13.17 -11.88 -5.95
C ARG A 336 -13.50 -10.63 -6.77
N VAL A 337 -14.05 -10.81 -7.97
CA VAL A 337 -14.52 -9.70 -8.81
C VAL A 337 -15.70 -9.01 -8.14
N LEU A 338 -16.66 -9.78 -7.62
CA LEU A 338 -17.82 -9.23 -6.88
C LEU A 338 -17.39 -8.47 -5.62
N LYS A 339 -16.45 -9.02 -4.84
CA LYS A 339 -15.87 -8.34 -3.66
C LYS A 339 -15.17 -7.03 -4.03
N SER A 340 -14.41 -7.01 -5.14
CA SER A 340 -13.75 -5.81 -5.67
C SER A 340 -14.75 -4.74 -6.11
N ILE A 341 -15.77 -5.11 -6.89
CA ILE A 341 -16.83 -4.18 -7.34
C ILE A 341 -17.58 -3.60 -6.14
N GLY A 342 -17.90 -4.40 -5.13
CA GLY A 342 -18.55 -3.93 -3.90
C GLY A 342 -17.71 -2.89 -3.13
N GLN A 343 -16.39 -3.07 -3.05
CA GLN A 343 -15.48 -2.10 -2.45
C GLN A 343 -15.39 -0.79 -3.26
N SER A 344 -15.27 -0.89 -4.58
CA SER A 344 -15.25 0.27 -5.48
C SER A 344 -16.55 1.08 -5.39
N HIS A 345 -17.71 0.41 -5.44
CA HIS A 345 -19.01 1.09 -5.34
C HIS A 345 -19.25 1.72 -3.96
N SER A 346 -18.82 1.06 -2.87
CA SER A 346 -18.85 1.66 -1.52
C SER A 346 -17.98 2.93 -1.44
N THR A 347 -16.80 2.90 -2.05
CA THR A 347 -15.89 4.06 -2.13
C THR A 347 -16.50 5.20 -2.94
N GLU A 348 -17.08 4.91 -4.10
CA GLU A 348 -17.79 5.87 -4.95
C GLU A 348 -18.99 6.51 -4.23
N LYS A 349 -19.76 5.73 -3.48
CA LYS A 349 -20.87 6.24 -2.64
C LYS A 349 -20.37 7.17 -1.52
N ALA A 350 -19.21 6.87 -0.93
CA ALA A 350 -18.58 7.76 0.05
C ALA A 350 -18.11 9.07 -0.59
N LEU A 351 -17.48 9.01 -1.77
CA LEU A 351 -17.07 10.19 -2.54
C LEU A 351 -18.27 11.07 -2.95
N THR A 352 -19.37 10.46 -3.41
CA THR A 352 -20.64 11.15 -3.71
C THR A 352 -21.15 11.93 -2.50
N THR A 353 -21.01 11.38 -1.29
CA THR A 353 -21.41 12.03 -0.04
C THR A 353 -20.49 13.19 0.34
N LEU A 354 -19.18 13.04 0.14
CA LEU A 354 -18.16 14.05 0.46
C LEU A 354 -18.15 15.23 -0.52
N LEU A 355 -18.21 14.93 -1.82
CA LEU A 355 -18.13 15.90 -2.92
C LEU A 355 -19.49 16.52 -3.28
N LYS A 356 -20.59 15.90 -2.82
CA LYS A 356 -21.98 16.34 -3.03
C LYS A 356 -22.39 16.44 -4.50
N ASN A 357 -21.89 15.53 -5.33
CA ASN A 357 -22.20 15.42 -6.76
C ASN A 357 -22.19 13.96 -7.23
N GLY A 358 -22.64 13.73 -8.47
CA GLY A 358 -22.73 12.38 -9.05
C GLY A 358 -21.35 11.76 -9.37
N PRO A 359 -21.25 10.42 -9.44
CA PRO A 359 -19.99 9.70 -9.74
C PRO A 359 -19.22 10.19 -10.97
N SER A 360 -19.94 10.44 -12.08
CA SER A 360 -19.36 10.95 -13.33
C SER A 360 -18.70 12.32 -13.20
N GLU A 361 -18.96 13.06 -12.12
CA GLU A 361 -18.39 14.38 -11.86
C GLU A 361 -17.31 14.39 -10.76
N HIS A 362 -17.00 13.24 -10.12
CA HIS A 362 -16.05 13.20 -9.00
C HIS A 362 -14.68 13.77 -9.38
N VAL A 363 -14.16 13.38 -10.55
CA VAL A 363 -12.89 13.89 -11.10
C VAL A 363 -12.89 15.42 -11.23
N GLU A 364 -13.93 15.99 -11.83
CA GLU A 364 -14.02 17.43 -12.05
C GLU A 364 -14.25 18.20 -10.74
N ALA A 365 -14.97 17.63 -9.77
CA ALA A 365 -15.06 18.22 -8.43
C ALA A 365 -13.71 18.22 -7.69
N VAL A 366 -12.92 17.15 -7.79
CA VAL A 366 -11.57 17.09 -7.20
C VAL A 366 -10.63 18.12 -7.87
N LYS A 367 -10.65 18.24 -9.20
CA LYS A 367 -9.88 19.29 -9.92
C LYS A 367 -10.28 20.70 -9.50
N ARG A 368 -11.59 20.98 -9.38
CA ARG A 368 -12.10 22.27 -8.89
C ARG A 368 -11.61 22.53 -7.47
N LEU A 369 -11.71 21.54 -6.57
CA LEU A 369 -11.25 21.66 -5.18
C LEU A 369 -9.75 21.95 -5.09
N GLN A 370 -8.90 21.22 -5.84
CA GLN A 370 -7.46 21.46 -5.90
C GLN A 370 -7.13 22.88 -6.41
N SER A 371 -7.86 23.35 -7.42
CA SER A 371 -7.70 24.70 -7.98
C SER A 371 -8.12 25.77 -6.98
N SER A 372 -9.23 25.56 -6.25
CA SER A 372 -9.67 26.43 -5.17
C SER A 372 -8.66 26.49 -4.02
N VAL A 373 -8.07 25.36 -3.61
CA VAL A 373 -7.02 25.32 -2.58
C VAL A 373 -5.80 26.14 -3.00
N LYS A 374 -5.30 25.96 -4.23
CA LYS A 374 -4.17 26.75 -4.78
C LYS A 374 -4.48 28.26 -4.80
N GLN A 375 -5.70 28.64 -5.20
CA GLN A 375 -6.11 30.05 -5.22
C GLN A 375 -6.25 30.64 -3.80
N LEU A 376 -6.78 29.88 -2.85
CA LEU A 376 -6.89 30.29 -1.44
C LEU A 376 -5.50 30.47 -0.81
N GLN A 377 -4.54 29.58 -1.08
CA GLN A 377 -3.16 29.71 -0.64
C GLN A 377 -2.51 30.99 -1.20
N LYS A 378 -2.68 31.27 -2.51
CA LYS A 378 -2.20 32.51 -3.13
C LYS A 378 -2.82 33.75 -2.52
N ASN A 379 -4.14 33.74 -2.27
CA ASN A 379 -4.85 34.84 -1.62
C ASN A 379 -4.35 35.05 -0.18
N ASN A 380 -4.14 34.00 0.59
CA ASN A 380 -3.62 34.06 1.95
C ASN A 380 -2.22 34.72 2.00
N LEU A 381 -1.32 34.32 1.10
CA LEU A 381 0.00 34.96 0.99
C LEU A 381 -0.11 36.45 0.63
N ASN A 382 -0.99 36.83 -0.29
CA ASN A 382 -1.21 38.24 -0.63
C ASN A 382 -1.75 39.04 0.58
N LEU A 383 -2.74 38.52 1.29
CA LEU A 383 -3.28 39.17 2.49
C LEU A 383 -2.21 39.31 3.59
N LEU A 384 -1.32 38.32 3.76
CA LEU A 384 -0.18 38.43 4.67
C LEU A 384 0.78 39.55 4.25
N ARG A 385 1.09 39.71 2.96
CA ARG A 385 1.88 40.84 2.44
C ARG A 385 1.23 42.19 2.75
N ASP A 386 -0.07 42.32 2.50
CA ASP A 386 -0.82 43.56 2.78
C ASP A 386 -0.83 43.88 4.28
N ILE A 387 -1.06 42.87 5.14
CA ILE A 387 -1.01 43.01 6.60
C ILE A 387 0.40 43.41 7.07
N ALA A 388 1.46 42.82 6.51
CA ALA A 388 2.85 43.17 6.83
C ALA A 388 3.13 44.66 6.55
N VAL A 389 2.71 45.17 5.39
CA VAL A 389 2.84 46.59 5.02
C VAL A 389 2.02 47.49 5.96
N LEU A 390 0.79 47.12 6.29
CA LEU A 390 -0.07 47.89 7.19
C LEU A 390 0.49 47.95 8.62
N ILE A 391 1.00 46.85 9.16
CA ILE A 391 1.65 46.80 10.47
C ILE A 391 2.88 47.71 10.51
N ALA A 392 3.71 47.70 9.47
CA ALA A 392 4.88 48.56 9.38
C ALA A 392 4.51 50.05 9.32
N ARG A 393 3.44 50.39 8.58
CA ARG A 393 2.91 51.76 8.50
C ARG A 393 2.30 52.26 9.81
N ASP A 394 1.55 51.40 10.52
CA ASP A 394 1.00 51.70 11.86
C ASP A 394 2.11 51.91 12.90
N PHE A 395 3.23 51.18 12.79
CA PHE A 395 4.39 51.44 13.63
C PHE A 395 5.03 52.80 13.33
N LYS A 396 5.19 53.16 12.05
CA LYS A 396 5.76 54.44 11.60
C LYS A 396 4.89 55.67 11.86
N SER A 397 3.57 55.53 11.97
CA SER A 397 2.66 56.66 12.18
C SER A 397 2.61 57.15 13.63
N LYS A 398 3.23 56.42 14.57
CA LYS A 398 3.21 56.75 16.00
C LYS A 398 4.20 57.87 16.31
N PRO A 399 3.79 58.92 17.07
CA PRO A 399 4.60 60.13 17.27
C PRO A 399 5.85 59.91 18.15
N VAL A 400 5.91 58.80 18.89
CA VAL A 400 7.12 58.35 19.59
C VAL A 400 7.41 56.94 19.10
N GLN A 401 8.48 56.79 18.34
CA GLN A 401 8.89 55.50 17.79
C GLN A 401 9.74 54.75 18.82
N SER A 402 9.36 53.51 19.15
CA SER A 402 10.14 52.67 20.05
C SER A 402 11.39 52.16 19.33
N GLN A 403 12.53 52.11 20.01
CA GLN A 403 13.74 51.47 19.47
C GLN A 403 13.61 49.93 19.37
N LEU A 404 12.53 49.34 19.91
CA LEU A 404 12.22 47.92 19.77
C LEU A 404 10.86 47.71 19.10
N PHE A 405 10.83 46.87 18.05
CA PHE A 405 9.60 46.32 17.50
C PHE A 405 9.57 44.80 17.64
N VAL A 406 8.59 44.27 18.36
CA VAL A 406 8.38 42.82 18.51
C VAL A 406 7.05 42.43 17.87
N LEU A 407 7.06 41.38 17.05
CA LEU A 407 5.84 40.81 16.49
C LEU A 407 5.90 39.28 16.42
N HIS A 408 4.76 38.67 16.70
CA HIS A 408 4.50 37.28 16.39
C HIS A 408 3.29 37.14 15.47
N ARG A 409 3.39 36.28 14.45
CA ARG A 409 2.27 35.94 13.56
C ARG A 409 2.34 34.46 13.21
N LYS A 410 1.50 33.63 13.83
CA LYS A 410 1.46 32.18 13.57
C LYS A 410 1.33 31.84 12.08
N GLU A 411 0.45 32.55 11.36
CA GLU A 411 0.18 32.31 9.94
C GLU A 411 1.21 32.94 8.98
N GLY A 412 2.17 33.71 9.50
CA GLY A 412 3.17 34.38 8.67
C GLY A 412 4.25 33.43 8.14
N ASP A 413 5.03 33.92 7.18
CA ASP A 413 6.17 33.21 6.61
C ASP A 413 7.44 34.09 6.63
N THR A 414 8.50 33.62 5.96
CA THR A 414 9.75 34.37 5.80
C THR A 414 9.54 35.68 5.03
N GLU A 415 8.62 35.73 4.07
CA GLU A 415 8.35 36.93 3.27
C GLU A 415 7.61 37.99 4.11
N PHE A 416 6.61 37.59 4.88
CA PHE A 416 5.90 38.43 5.86
C PHE A 416 6.87 39.15 6.81
N MET A 417 7.79 38.40 7.44
CA MET A 417 8.80 38.99 8.32
C MET A 417 9.75 39.93 7.56
N ASN A 418 10.14 39.56 6.34
CA ASN A 418 11.05 40.37 5.54
C ASN A 418 10.43 41.69 5.07
N ILE A 419 9.14 41.69 4.69
CA ILE A 419 8.39 42.90 4.33
C ILE A 419 8.35 43.86 5.52
N ILE A 420 7.97 43.39 6.71
CA ILE A 420 7.94 44.23 7.91
C ILE A 420 9.30 44.86 8.20
N ALA A 421 10.38 44.06 8.18
CA ALA A 421 11.72 44.56 8.46
C ALA A 421 12.23 45.58 7.41
N ASN A 422 11.84 45.41 6.14
CA ASN A 422 12.19 46.35 5.07
C ASN A 422 11.34 47.64 5.14
N GLU A 423 10.04 47.50 5.38
CA GLU A 423 9.10 48.64 5.46
C GLU A 423 9.32 49.49 6.71
N ILE A 424 9.62 48.90 7.88
CA ILE A 424 9.96 49.66 9.10
C ILE A 424 11.34 50.34 8.95
N GLY A 425 12.34 49.62 8.45
CA GLY A 425 13.73 50.06 8.42
C GLY A 425 14.50 49.68 9.69
N THR A 426 15.80 49.45 9.55
CA THR A 426 16.64 48.78 10.57
C THR A 426 17.80 49.65 11.09
N GLU A 427 17.80 50.95 10.77
CA GLU A 427 18.94 51.84 11.05
C GLU A 427 19.00 52.25 12.53
N GLU A 428 17.85 52.62 13.12
CA GLU A 428 17.74 53.01 14.54
C GLU A 428 16.76 52.13 15.35
N THR A 429 16.07 51.19 14.68
CA THR A 429 15.11 50.27 15.30
C THR A 429 15.64 48.83 15.26
N LEU A 430 15.57 48.15 16.41
CA LEU A 430 15.78 46.72 16.52
C LEU A 430 14.41 46.00 16.38
N LEU A 431 14.34 45.01 15.52
CA LEU A 431 13.14 44.22 15.24
C LEU A 431 13.35 42.77 15.61
N PHE A 432 12.39 42.19 16.31
CA PHE A 432 12.31 40.76 16.58
C PHE A 432 10.95 40.21 16.10
N LEU A 433 10.99 39.52 14.97
CA LEU A 433 9.84 38.99 14.27
C LEU A 433 9.85 37.46 14.35
N THR A 434 8.68 36.86 14.55
CA THR A 434 8.55 35.40 14.70
C THR A 434 7.27 34.87 14.05
N VAL A 435 7.33 33.69 13.44
CA VAL A 435 6.20 33.02 12.77
C VAL A 435 6.21 31.51 12.99
N GLY A 436 5.09 30.82 12.76
CA GLY A 436 4.88 29.41 13.13
C GLY A 436 4.13 29.25 14.47
N ASP A 437 3.80 28.00 14.85
CA ASP A 437 3.08 27.73 16.09
C ASP A 437 3.95 27.96 17.35
N GLU A 438 3.33 28.37 18.46
CA GLU A 438 4.04 28.58 19.73
C GLU A 438 4.46 27.27 20.42
N LYS A 439 3.78 26.16 20.09
CA LYS A 439 4.04 24.82 20.64
C LYS A 439 4.97 23.97 19.78
N GLU A 440 5.25 24.41 18.55
CA GLU A 440 6.09 23.68 17.59
C GLU A 440 7.32 24.49 17.20
N ALA A 441 8.06 24.01 16.19
CA ALA A 441 9.16 24.77 15.62
C ALA A 441 8.63 25.93 14.75
N GLY A 442 9.27 27.09 14.87
CA GLY A 442 8.94 28.28 14.12
C GLY A 442 10.15 28.91 13.44
N LEU A 443 9.93 30.05 12.79
CA LEU A 443 10.98 30.88 12.22
C LEU A 443 11.10 32.19 13.00
N PHE A 444 12.31 32.73 13.08
CA PHE A 444 12.57 34.03 13.66
C PHE A 444 13.49 34.87 12.78
N LEU A 445 13.32 36.18 12.86
CA LEU A 445 14.18 37.20 12.27
C LEU A 445 14.46 38.29 13.32
N LEU A 446 15.73 38.45 13.67
CA LEU A 446 16.26 39.63 14.35
C LEU A 446 16.86 40.55 13.28
N ALA A 447 16.45 41.82 13.22
CA ALA A 447 16.97 42.79 12.26
C ALA A 447 17.19 44.15 12.92
N GLY A 448 18.20 44.92 12.52
CA GLY A 448 18.58 46.16 13.20
C GLY A 448 20.01 46.60 12.91
N PRO A 449 20.58 47.48 13.76
CA PRO A 449 21.97 47.92 13.66
C PRO A 449 22.94 46.72 13.66
N VAL A 450 23.94 46.73 12.76
CA VAL A 450 24.82 45.57 12.51
C VAL A 450 25.46 45.04 13.79
N GLU A 451 26.08 45.92 14.59
CA GLU A 451 26.72 45.57 15.86
C GLU A 451 25.76 44.90 16.86
N ALA A 452 24.53 45.40 16.95
CA ALA A 452 23.52 44.88 17.87
C ALA A 452 23.06 43.48 17.43
N VAL A 453 22.84 43.28 16.12
CA VAL A 453 22.39 42.00 15.56
C VAL A 453 23.48 40.94 15.57
N GLU A 454 24.76 41.32 15.38
CA GLU A 454 25.89 40.39 15.46
C GLU A 454 26.15 39.92 16.91
N ASN A 455 25.96 40.79 17.90
CA ASN A 455 26.04 40.44 19.33
C ASN A 455 24.83 39.60 19.79
N LEU A 456 23.61 40.06 19.50
CA LEU A 456 22.38 39.48 20.03
C LEU A 456 21.89 38.25 19.24
N GLY A 457 22.11 38.19 17.93
CA GLY A 457 21.60 37.14 17.05
C GLY A 457 21.90 35.70 17.52
N PRO A 458 23.16 35.36 17.86
CA PRO A 458 23.50 34.05 18.42
C PRO A 458 22.80 33.76 19.76
N ARG A 459 22.69 34.76 20.65
CA ARG A 459 22.02 34.63 21.96
C ARG A 459 20.52 34.42 21.82
N VAL A 460 19.89 35.11 20.86
CA VAL A 460 18.48 34.90 20.49
C VAL A 460 18.26 33.48 19.95
N ALA A 461 19.16 32.99 19.10
CA ALA A 461 19.08 31.62 18.59
C ALA A 461 19.18 30.59 19.74
N GLU A 462 20.11 30.77 20.67
CA GLU A 462 20.29 29.90 21.83
C GLU A 462 19.05 29.86 22.74
N LEU A 463 18.50 31.02 23.12
CA LEU A 463 17.28 31.11 23.94
C LEU A 463 16.06 30.43 23.27
N LEU A 464 15.95 30.51 21.95
CA LEU A 464 14.88 29.84 21.19
C LEU A 464 15.15 28.36 20.88
N GLY A 465 16.23 27.77 21.44
CA GLY A 465 16.65 26.40 21.16
C GLY A 465 16.94 26.15 19.67
N GLY A 466 17.38 27.19 18.97
CA GLY A 466 17.39 27.28 17.52
C GLY A 466 18.78 27.37 16.91
N LYS A 467 18.80 27.45 15.57
CA LYS A 467 20.00 27.78 14.78
C LYS A 467 19.61 28.78 13.71
N GLY A 468 20.48 29.76 13.47
CA GLY A 468 20.30 30.78 12.45
C GLY A 468 21.63 31.28 11.90
N ALA A 469 21.54 32.15 10.90
CA ALA A 469 22.69 32.78 10.26
C ALA A 469 22.48 34.30 10.16
N GLY A 470 23.56 35.04 10.41
CA GLY A 470 23.62 36.50 10.30
C GLY A 470 24.26 36.98 9.02
N LYS A 471 23.71 38.04 8.40
CA LYS A 471 24.35 38.80 7.32
C LYS A 471 23.75 40.20 7.19
N ARG A 472 24.60 41.24 7.21
CA ARG A 472 24.22 42.66 6.97
C ARG A 472 23.04 43.13 7.84
N GLY A 473 23.20 43.12 9.17
CA GLY A 473 22.17 43.64 10.10
C GLY A 473 20.89 42.80 10.20
N ARG A 474 20.92 41.54 9.73
CA ARG A 474 19.82 40.58 9.87
C ARG A 474 20.37 39.24 10.35
N PHE A 475 19.69 38.60 11.29
CA PHE A 475 19.96 37.25 11.78
C PHE A 475 18.65 36.46 11.77
N GLN A 476 18.59 35.37 11.02
CA GLN A 476 17.37 34.60 10.82
C GLN A 476 17.61 33.10 10.99
N GLY A 477 16.62 32.38 11.49
CA GLY A 477 16.79 30.96 11.79
C GLY A 477 15.50 30.20 12.09
N LYS A 478 15.67 28.91 12.38
CA LYS A 478 14.63 28.04 12.94
C LYS A 478 14.75 28.01 14.45
N ALA A 479 13.63 28.23 15.14
CA ALA A 479 13.47 28.13 16.58
C ALA A 479 12.73 26.83 16.91
N THR A 480 13.10 26.14 17.99
CA THR A 480 12.38 24.95 18.48
C THR A 480 11.56 25.22 19.74
N LYS A 481 11.83 26.34 20.43
CA LYS A 481 11.18 26.75 21.67
C LYS A 481 10.50 28.10 21.50
N MET A 482 9.46 28.14 20.67
CA MET A 482 8.70 29.36 20.39
C MET A 482 7.96 29.92 21.63
N SER A 483 7.86 29.17 22.72
CA SER A 483 7.43 29.67 24.03
C SER A 483 8.42 30.63 24.70
N GLN A 484 9.73 30.53 24.45
CA GLN A 484 10.77 31.36 25.09
C GLN A 484 10.93 32.76 24.45
N ARG A 485 10.05 33.17 23.53
CA ARG A 485 10.06 34.51 22.91
C ARG A 485 9.93 35.66 23.92
N GLY A 486 9.26 35.43 25.05
CA GLY A 486 9.17 36.42 26.13
C GLY A 486 10.52 36.72 26.79
N GLU A 487 11.36 35.69 26.99
CA GLU A 487 12.72 35.85 27.51
C GLU A 487 13.61 36.59 26.51
N VAL A 488 13.47 36.30 25.21
CA VAL A 488 14.13 37.06 24.15
C VAL A 488 13.69 38.53 24.17
N GLN A 489 12.39 38.82 24.26
CA GLN A 489 11.91 40.19 24.31
C GLN A 489 12.49 40.96 25.50
N ALA A 490 12.57 40.35 26.68
CA ALA A 490 13.20 40.95 27.86
C ALA A 490 14.69 41.26 27.63
N LEU A 491 15.45 40.33 27.06
CA LEU A 491 16.86 40.53 26.70
C LEU A 491 17.06 41.71 25.73
N LEU A 492 16.18 41.84 24.72
CA LEU A 492 16.27 42.92 23.74
C LEU A 492 15.89 44.29 24.35
N GLN A 493 14.93 44.32 25.28
CA GLN A 493 14.56 45.52 26.03
C GLN A 493 15.71 45.99 26.94
N GLU A 494 16.35 45.07 27.66
CA GLU A 494 17.51 45.35 28.52
C GLU A 494 18.69 45.92 27.71
N PHE A 495 18.97 45.36 26.52
CA PHE A 495 20.04 45.88 25.66
C PHE A 495 19.79 47.33 25.23
N ILE A 496 18.54 47.70 24.97
CA ILE A 496 18.16 49.05 24.55
C ILE A 496 18.22 50.04 25.73
N SER A 497 17.76 49.66 26.92
CA SER A 497 17.81 50.54 28.09
C SER A 497 19.25 50.88 28.51
N HIS A 498 20.22 50.01 28.26
CA HIS A 498 21.64 50.28 28.49
C HIS A 498 22.31 51.11 27.37
N ARG A 499 21.61 51.42 26.27
CA ARG A 499 22.13 52.20 25.13
C ARG A 499 21.56 53.62 25.04
N SER A 500 20.49 53.95 25.76
CA SER A 500 19.99 55.32 25.87
C SER A 500 20.89 56.14 26.80
N PRO A 501 21.56 57.22 26.34
CA PRO A 501 22.22 58.16 27.23
C PRO A 501 21.20 59.04 27.96
N GLU A 502 21.54 59.47 29.18
CA GLU A 502 20.94 60.65 29.83
C GLU A 502 21.31 61.95 29.10
#